data_AF-A0A5C7VTM1-F1
#
_entry.id   AF-A0A5C7VTM1-F1
#
_cell.length_a   1.000
_cell.length_b   1.000
_cell.length_c   1.000
_cell.angle_alpha   90.00
_cell.angle_beta   90.00
_cell.angle_gamma   90.00
#
_symmetry.space_group_name_H-M   'P 1'
#
loop_
_entity.id
_entity.type
_entity.pdbx_description
1 polymer ?
#
loop_
_entity_poly.entity_id
_entity_poly.type
_entity_poly.pdbx_seq_one_letter_code
_entity_poly.pdbx_strand_id
1 'polypeptide(L)'
;MAAQSPIQDLTRFWSQTRLPVVFQRQRPAPLLVRIPFAPDNKVWLRNGERSKPSWDKEHGAWEVPQAWFERVIRLSFTRYQACYVIQLYREKEVCAPACWNAVGADCECSCMGANHGSGQPAGRWYEVSETFAVMWGVQRYSVRLLKVPGAA
;
A
#
# COMPACT_ATOMS: atom_id res chain seq x y z
N MET A 1 3.84 11.46 24.50
CA MET A 1 4.31 10.06 24.41
C MET A 1 3.34 9.34 23.48
N ALA A 2 3.72 9.08 22.22
CA ALA A 2 2.83 8.37 21.30
C ALA A 2 2.81 6.89 21.73
N ALA A 3 1.63 6.38 22.09
CA ALA A 3 1.45 4.97 22.38
C ALA A 3 1.91 4.16 21.17
N GLN A 4 2.90 3.29 21.36
CA GLN A 4 3.33 2.35 20.32
C GLN A 4 2.17 1.39 20.09
N SER A 5 1.48 1.52 18.95
CA SER A 5 0.47 0.54 18.55
C SER A 5 1.11 -0.85 18.57
N PRO A 6 0.47 -1.85 19.20
CA PRO A 6 1.04 -3.20 19.26
C PRO A 6 1.32 -3.70 17.84
N ILE A 7 2.47 -4.34 17.65
CA ILE A 7 2.83 -4.97 16.39
C ILE A 7 1.72 -5.97 16.05
N GLN A 8 0.92 -5.67 15.04
CA GLN A 8 -0.13 -6.58 14.59
C GLN A 8 0.47 -7.62 13.65
N ASP A 9 -0.16 -8.79 13.60
CA ASP A 9 0.23 -9.83 12.67
C ASP A 9 -0.11 -9.39 11.24
N LEU A 10 0.92 -9.24 10.39
CA LEU A 10 0.77 -8.92 8.98
C LEU A 10 -0.18 -9.91 8.27
N THR A 11 -0.19 -11.16 8.73
CA THR A 11 -1.01 -12.25 8.18
C THR A 11 -2.48 -11.92 8.17
N ARG A 12 -2.99 -11.17 9.16
CA ARG A 12 -4.40 -10.74 9.20
C ARG A 12 -4.75 -9.85 8.00
N PHE A 13 -3.88 -8.89 7.68
CA PHE A 13 -4.08 -7.97 6.57
C PHE A 13 -3.77 -8.63 5.22
N TRP A 14 -2.81 -9.56 5.20
CA TRP A 14 -2.46 -10.29 3.99
C TRP A 14 -3.53 -11.31 3.61
N SER A 15 -4.06 -12.08 4.56
CA SER A 15 -4.94 -13.22 4.27
C SER A 15 -6.37 -12.84 3.91
N GLN A 16 -6.84 -11.65 4.31
CA GLN A 16 -8.18 -11.18 3.99
C GLN A 16 -8.44 -11.14 2.47
N THR A 17 -9.71 -11.28 2.10
CA THR A 17 -10.16 -11.48 0.71
C THR A 17 -11.15 -10.41 0.23
N ARG A 18 -11.40 -9.37 1.03
CA ARG A 18 -12.38 -8.32 0.73
C ARG A 18 -11.79 -7.16 -0.05
N LEU A 19 -10.59 -6.73 0.31
CA LEU A 19 -9.91 -5.60 -0.32
C LEU A 19 -8.60 -6.03 -0.98
N PRO A 20 -8.14 -5.33 -2.02
CA PRO A 20 -6.77 -5.46 -2.49
C PRO A 20 -5.75 -5.17 -1.39
N VAL A 21 -4.63 -5.89 -1.43
CA VAL A 21 -3.45 -5.66 -0.60
C VAL A 21 -2.27 -5.42 -1.52
N VAL A 22 -1.70 -4.23 -1.47
CA VAL A 22 -0.52 -3.83 -2.23
C VAL A 22 0.69 -3.86 -1.30
N PHE A 23 1.60 -4.81 -1.54
CA PHE A 23 2.81 -4.95 -0.75
C PHE A 23 4.03 -4.47 -1.55
N GLN A 24 4.54 -3.30 -1.18
CA GLN A 24 5.86 -2.84 -1.60
C GLN A 24 6.95 -3.52 -0.77
N ARG A 25 7.55 -4.55 -1.36
CA ARG A 25 8.74 -5.20 -0.80
C ARG A 25 9.98 -4.33 -1.02
N GLN A 26 11.05 -4.63 -0.28
CA GLN A 26 12.34 -3.99 -0.50
C GLN A 26 12.85 -4.27 -1.91
N ARG A 27 13.31 -3.23 -2.61
CA ARG A 27 13.91 -3.38 -3.95
C ARG A 27 15.17 -4.28 -3.87
N PRO A 28 15.44 -5.12 -4.88
CA PRO A 28 14.81 -5.15 -6.20
C PRO A 28 13.58 -6.07 -6.33
N ALA A 29 13.06 -6.64 -5.22
CA ALA A 29 11.92 -7.54 -5.30
C ALA A 29 10.69 -6.86 -5.93
N PRO A 30 9.85 -7.57 -6.72
CA PRO A 30 8.64 -6.99 -7.30
C PRO A 30 7.59 -6.71 -6.22
N LEU A 31 6.57 -5.92 -6.55
CA LEU A 31 5.39 -5.77 -5.69
C LEU A 31 4.66 -7.11 -5.62
N LEU A 32 4.11 -7.43 -4.46
CA LEU A 32 3.06 -8.44 -4.37
C LEU A 32 1.71 -7.74 -4.26
N VAL A 33 0.77 -8.17 -5.10
CA VAL A 33 -0.58 -7.63 -5.15
C VAL A 33 -1.56 -8.78 -4.96
N ARG A 34 -2.14 -8.87 -3.78
CA ARG A 34 -3.24 -9.79 -3.52
C ARG A 34 -4.54 -9.07 -3.79
N ILE A 35 -5.43 -9.67 -4.58
CA ILE A 35 -6.73 -9.10 -4.93
C ILE A 35 -7.82 -10.15 -4.76
N PRO A 36 -9.05 -9.74 -4.40
CA PRO A 36 -10.21 -10.62 -4.44
C PRO A 36 -10.31 -11.32 -5.80
N PHE A 37 -10.65 -12.61 -5.81
CA PHE A 37 -10.68 -13.37 -7.05
C PHE A 37 -11.75 -12.83 -8.00
N ALA A 38 -11.34 -12.52 -9.23
CA ALA A 38 -12.21 -12.26 -10.37
C ALA A 38 -11.56 -12.83 -11.63
N PRO A 39 -12.35 -13.30 -12.62
CA PRO A 39 -11.81 -13.94 -13.83
C PRO A 39 -10.96 -12.97 -14.67
N ASP A 40 -11.18 -11.66 -14.55
CA ASP A 40 -10.49 -10.62 -15.31
C ASP A 40 -9.26 -10.04 -14.58
N ASN A 41 -8.91 -10.54 -13.38
CA ASN A 41 -7.89 -9.98 -12.51
C ASN A 41 -6.56 -9.67 -13.21
N LYS A 42 -6.08 -10.59 -14.04
CA LYS A 42 -4.83 -10.39 -14.79
C LYS A 42 -4.93 -9.25 -15.79
N VAL A 43 -6.06 -9.14 -16.50
CA VAL A 43 -6.31 -8.11 -17.51
C VAL A 43 -6.48 -6.76 -16.82
N TRP A 44 -7.30 -6.72 -15.76
CA TRP A 44 -7.51 -5.54 -14.94
C TRP A 44 -6.21 -5.01 -14.32
N LEU A 45 -5.39 -5.89 -13.72
CA LEU A 45 -4.12 -5.49 -13.10
C LEU A 45 -3.10 -5.02 -14.15
N ARG A 46 -3.11 -5.63 -15.34
CA ARG A 46 -2.23 -5.24 -16.45
C ARG A 46 -2.61 -3.87 -17.00
N ASN A 47 -3.91 -3.55 -17.12
CA ASN A 47 -4.43 -2.27 -17.59
C ASN A 47 -3.62 -1.68 -18.78
N GLY A 48 -3.52 -2.43 -19.88
CA GLY A 48 -2.85 -2.00 -21.12
C GLY A 48 -1.32 -2.07 -21.15
N GLU A 49 -0.64 -2.40 -20.06
CA GLU A 49 0.83 -2.34 -20.02
C GLU A 49 1.52 -3.41 -20.87
N ARG A 50 2.76 -3.11 -21.26
CA ARG A 50 3.63 -4.10 -21.92
C ARG A 50 4.02 -5.23 -20.96
N SER A 51 4.42 -4.89 -19.73
CA SER A 51 4.78 -5.87 -18.70
C SER A 51 3.56 -6.68 -18.27
N LYS A 52 3.75 -7.99 -18.04
CA LYS A 52 2.67 -8.91 -17.69
C LYS A 52 2.77 -9.26 -16.20
N PRO A 53 1.66 -9.18 -15.43
CA PRO A 53 1.62 -9.75 -14.09
C PRO A 53 1.93 -11.25 -14.12
N SER A 54 2.79 -11.71 -13.21
CA SER A 54 3.03 -13.13 -12.94
C SER A 54 2.27 -13.54 -11.69
N TRP A 55 1.79 -14.78 -11.64
CA TRP A 55 1.14 -15.32 -10.45
C TRP A 55 2.19 -16.00 -9.58
N ASP A 56 2.32 -15.54 -8.34
CA ASP A 56 3.13 -16.16 -7.30
C ASP A 56 2.23 -17.11 -6.50
N LYS A 57 2.47 -18.42 -6.69
CA LYS A 57 1.71 -19.48 -6.01
C LYS A 57 2.04 -19.58 -4.52
N GLU A 58 3.26 -19.24 -4.11
CA GLU A 58 3.71 -19.34 -2.73
C GLU A 58 2.96 -18.33 -1.87
N HIS A 59 2.87 -17.08 -2.35
CA HIS A 59 2.21 -16.00 -1.62
C HIS A 59 0.73 -15.83 -1.96
N GLY A 60 0.23 -16.53 -2.99
CA GLY A 60 -1.14 -16.40 -3.48
C GLY A 60 -1.46 -14.99 -3.93
N ALA A 61 -0.55 -14.39 -4.72
CA ALA A 61 -0.61 -13.00 -5.15
C ALA A 61 -0.04 -12.81 -6.55
N TRP A 62 -0.29 -11.63 -7.12
CA TRP A 62 0.33 -11.22 -8.38
C TRP A 62 1.63 -10.48 -8.13
N GLU A 63 2.67 -10.86 -8.85
CA GLU A 63 3.89 -10.08 -8.96
C GLU A 63 3.78 -9.06 -10.10
N VAL A 64 4.11 -7.81 -9.79
CA VAL A 64 4.13 -6.71 -10.75
C VAL A 64 5.35 -5.79 -10.52
N PRO A 65 5.76 -4.99 -11.52
CA PRO A 65 6.87 -4.06 -11.36
C PRO A 65 6.66 -3.08 -10.21
N GLN A 66 7.74 -2.74 -9.50
CA GLN A 66 7.76 -1.70 -8.44
C GLN A 66 7.18 -0.35 -8.90
N ALA A 67 7.40 0.02 -10.17
CA ALA A 67 6.86 1.24 -10.77
C ALA A 67 5.33 1.28 -10.85
N TRP A 68 4.64 0.14 -10.67
CA TRP A 68 3.18 0.10 -10.69
C TRP A 68 2.56 0.42 -9.33
N PHE A 69 3.35 0.72 -8.30
CA PHE A 69 2.85 0.87 -6.93
C PHE A 69 1.66 1.83 -6.82
N GLU A 70 1.84 3.09 -7.22
CA GLU A 70 0.75 4.07 -7.20
C GLU A 70 -0.40 3.69 -8.13
N ARG A 71 -0.07 3.13 -9.30
CA ARG A 71 -1.05 2.72 -10.30
C ARG A 71 -2.00 1.65 -9.79
N VAL A 72 -1.48 0.64 -9.10
CA VAL A 72 -2.28 -0.44 -8.52
C VAL A 72 -3.21 0.09 -7.44
N ILE A 73 -2.77 1.07 -6.64
CA ILE A 73 -3.63 1.73 -5.65
C ILE A 73 -4.77 2.48 -6.36
N ARG A 74 -4.46 3.24 -7.41
CA ARG A 74 -5.49 3.93 -8.22
C ARG A 74 -6.47 2.96 -8.87
N LEU A 75 -6.00 1.85 -9.43
CA LEU A 75 -6.87 0.78 -9.95
C LEU A 75 -7.73 0.16 -8.85
N SER A 76 -7.16 -0.06 -7.67
CA SER A 76 -7.89 -0.60 -6.52
C SER A 76 -9.05 0.32 -6.11
N PHE A 77 -8.84 1.64 -6.16
CA PHE A 77 -9.90 2.59 -5.88
C PHE A 77 -11.04 2.56 -6.90
N THR A 78 -10.74 2.44 -8.20
CA THR A 78 -11.81 2.40 -9.21
C THR A 78 -12.74 1.20 -9.05
N ARG A 79 -12.23 0.07 -8.56
CA ARG A 79 -13.01 -1.17 -8.41
C ARG A 79 -13.52 -1.44 -6.98
N TYR A 80 -12.74 -1.11 -5.97
CA TYR A 80 -12.98 -1.50 -4.57
C TYR A 80 -13.14 -0.31 -3.62
N GLN A 81 -12.94 0.93 -4.09
CA GLN A 81 -12.97 2.18 -3.30
C GLN A 81 -11.93 2.25 -2.16
N ALA A 82 -11.19 1.17 -1.90
CA ALA A 82 -10.18 1.08 -0.86
C ALA A 82 -9.15 -0.01 -1.17
N CYS A 83 -7.99 0.06 -0.50
CA CYS A 83 -7.01 -1.03 -0.44
C CYS A 83 -6.12 -0.92 0.79
N TYR A 84 -5.57 -2.05 1.23
CA TYR A 84 -4.46 -2.06 2.16
C TYR A 84 -3.14 -1.86 1.42
N VAL A 85 -2.26 -1.04 2.00
CA VAL A 85 -0.90 -0.82 1.54
C VAL A 85 0.06 -1.25 2.63
N ILE A 86 0.95 -2.18 2.30
CA ILE A 86 2.04 -2.65 3.15
C ILE A 86 3.35 -2.12 2.57
N GLN A 87 4.08 -1.32 3.34
CA GLN A 87 5.35 -0.73 2.91
C GLN A 87 6.37 -0.78 4.03
N LEU A 88 7.64 -0.65 3.67
CA LEU A 88 8.73 -0.55 4.63
C LEU A 88 8.44 0.55 5.65
N TYR A 89 8.68 0.25 6.92
CA TYR A 89 8.58 1.23 7.99
C TYR A 89 9.97 1.53 8.55
N ARG A 90 10.37 2.80 8.45
CA ARG A 90 11.65 3.28 8.99
C ARG A 90 11.40 4.12 10.24
N GLU A 91 11.56 3.48 11.39
CA GLU A 91 11.29 4.06 12.70
C GLU A 91 12.05 5.35 12.99
N LYS A 92 13.26 5.50 12.43
CA LYS A 92 14.11 6.70 12.61
C LYS A 92 13.89 7.76 11.53
N GLU A 93 13.11 7.50 10.50
CA GLU A 93 12.91 8.45 9.40
C GLU A 93 11.85 9.48 9.78
N VAL A 94 12.25 10.75 9.83
CA VAL A 94 11.36 11.89 10.12
C VAL A 94 10.77 12.41 8.81
N CYS A 95 9.53 12.89 8.83
CA CYS A 95 8.93 13.53 7.66
C CYS A 95 9.83 14.64 7.11
N ALA A 96 10.10 14.59 5.81
CA ALA A 96 10.75 15.65 5.06
C ALA A 96 9.73 16.41 4.20
N PRO A 97 10.07 17.59 3.65
CA PRO A 97 9.21 18.31 2.72
C PRO A 97 8.70 17.46 1.54
N ALA A 98 9.50 16.49 1.06
CA ALA A 98 9.07 15.54 0.04
C ALA A 98 7.85 14.71 0.45
N CYS A 99 7.71 14.37 1.74
CA CYS A 99 6.56 13.67 2.30
C CYS A 99 5.36 14.60 2.47
N TRP A 100 5.55 15.81 3.00
CA TRP A 100 4.46 16.77 3.17
C TRP A 100 3.88 17.22 1.82
N ASN A 101 4.71 17.38 0.81
CA ASN A 101 4.30 17.84 -0.53
C ASN A 101 4.06 16.68 -1.50
N ALA A 102 4.00 15.44 -1.02
CA ALA A 102 3.83 14.28 -1.87
C ALA A 102 2.45 14.24 -2.52
N VAL A 103 2.43 13.86 -3.79
CA VAL A 103 1.21 13.63 -4.58
C VAL A 103 0.91 12.14 -4.78
N GLY A 104 1.86 11.26 -4.43
CA GLY A 104 1.74 9.80 -4.53
C GLY A 104 1.42 9.11 -3.21
N ALA A 105 1.41 7.79 -3.21
CA ALA A 105 1.16 6.99 -2.01
C ALA A 105 2.43 6.59 -1.24
N ASP A 106 3.62 6.72 -1.85
CA ASP A 106 4.87 6.24 -1.27
C ASP A 106 5.23 6.92 0.06
N CYS A 107 5.35 6.13 1.13
CA CYS A 107 5.65 6.66 2.45
C CYS A 107 6.33 5.60 3.32
N GLU A 108 7.57 5.85 3.75
CA GLU A 108 8.33 4.98 4.67
C GLU A 108 8.64 5.66 6.02
N CYS A 109 8.16 6.90 6.24
CA CYS A 109 8.40 7.70 7.44
C CYS A 109 7.92 6.99 8.72
N SER A 110 8.50 7.39 9.84
CA SER A 110 8.03 7.03 11.19
C SER A 110 6.58 7.46 11.46
N CYS A 111 6.09 8.47 10.72
CA CYS A 111 4.72 8.99 10.76
C CYS A 111 3.67 8.09 10.13
N MET A 112 4.10 7.04 9.41
CA MET A 112 3.25 6.08 8.72
C MET A 112 2.14 6.74 7.86
N GLY A 113 2.46 7.84 7.19
CA GLY A 113 1.53 8.55 6.31
C GLY A 113 0.63 9.60 6.95
N ALA A 114 0.70 9.80 8.29
CA ALA A 114 -0.13 10.81 8.96
C ALA A 114 0.03 12.21 8.35
N ASN A 115 1.27 12.62 8.08
CA ASN A 115 1.59 13.94 7.51
C ASN A 115 1.77 13.93 5.98
N HIS A 116 1.59 12.79 5.33
CA HIS A 116 1.96 12.62 3.92
C HIS A 116 1.00 13.32 2.96
N GLY A 117 1.43 14.39 2.29
CA GLY A 117 0.55 15.22 1.47
C GLY A 117 -0.22 16.29 2.28
N SER A 118 0.28 16.70 3.45
CA SER A 118 -0.30 17.80 4.26
C SER A 118 0.24 19.21 3.92
N GLY A 119 1.07 19.34 2.89
CA GLY A 119 1.62 20.61 2.41
C GLY A 119 0.57 21.53 1.77
N GLN A 120 0.98 22.70 1.27
CA GLN A 120 0.08 23.68 0.66
C GLN A 120 0.31 23.82 -0.86
N PRO A 121 -0.76 23.84 -1.70
CA PRO A 121 -2.16 23.59 -1.33
C PRO A 121 -2.36 22.13 -0.88
N ALA A 122 -3.17 21.94 0.16
CA ALA A 122 -3.47 20.60 0.67
C ALA A 122 -4.40 19.89 -0.31
N GLY A 123 -4.04 18.67 -0.72
CA GLY A 123 -4.82 17.89 -1.66
C GLY A 123 -4.29 16.47 -1.78
N ARG A 124 -4.81 15.55 -0.96
CA ARG A 124 -4.59 14.12 -1.14
C ARG A 124 -5.73 13.57 -1.98
N TRP A 125 -5.42 12.76 -2.99
CA TRP A 125 -6.43 12.03 -3.76
C TRP A 125 -6.93 10.77 -3.03
N TYR A 126 -6.54 10.58 -1.76
CA TYR A 126 -6.90 9.46 -0.91
C TYR A 126 -6.92 9.84 0.57
N GLU A 127 -7.71 9.09 1.35
CA GLU A 127 -7.76 9.16 2.81
C GLU A 127 -6.98 7.99 3.41
N VAL A 128 -6.28 8.22 4.53
CA VAL A 128 -5.68 7.16 5.36
C VAL A 128 -6.60 6.93 6.55
N SER A 129 -7.44 5.89 6.49
CA SER A 129 -8.44 5.65 7.54
C SER A 129 -7.89 4.87 8.73
N GLU A 130 -6.89 4.02 8.52
CA GLU A 130 -6.23 3.24 9.59
C GLU A 130 -4.73 3.07 9.31
N THR A 131 -3.93 2.94 10.36
CA THR A 131 -2.49 2.73 10.25
C THR A 131 -1.94 1.86 11.38
N PHE A 132 -1.12 0.86 11.01
CA PHE A 132 -0.57 -0.13 11.93
C PHE A 132 0.92 -0.36 11.65
N ALA A 133 1.71 -0.59 12.71
CA ALA A 133 3.05 -1.16 12.58
C ALA A 133 2.94 -2.69 12.64
N VAL A 134 3.66 -3.39 11.76
CA VAL A 134 3.71 -4.86 11.71
C VAL A 134 5.15 -5.33 11.47
N MET A 135 5.45 -6.59 11.79
CA MET A 135 6.74 -7.21 11.46
C MET A 135 6.54 -8.38 10.50
N TRP A 136 7.47 -8.55 9.58
CA TRP A 136 7.59 -9.76 8.77
C TRP A 136 9.06 -10.12 8.57
N GLY A 137 9.47 -11.27 9.11
CA GLY A 137 10.88 -11.59 9.31
C GLY A 137 11.54 -10.58 10.26
N VAL A 138 12.71 -10.07 9.87
CA VAL A 138 13.46 -9.03 10.61
C VAL A 138 13.02 -7.60 10.27
N GLN A 139 12.16 -7.44 9.26
CA GLN A 139 11.80 -6.14 8.72
C GLN A 139 10.50 -5.62 9.33
N ARG A 140 10.46 -4.31 9.61
CA ARG A 140 9.26 -3.62 10.07
C ARG A 140 8.53 -3.01 8.88
N TYR A 141 7.21 -3.12 8.87
CA TYR A 141 6.35 -2.56 7.86
C TYR A 141 5.27 -1.70 8.49
N SER A 142 4.75 -0.76 7.71
CA SER A 142 3.51 -0.06 8.00
C SER A 142 2.41 -0.68 7.16
N VAL A 143 1.24 -0.83 7.74
CA VAL A 143 0.00 -1.18 7.05
C VAL A 143 -0.90 0.02 7.10
N ARG A 144 -1.39 0.47 5.96
CA ARG A 144 -2.31 1.61 5.83
C ARG A 144 -3.55 1.19 5.06
N LEU A 145 -4.72 1.49 5.59
CA LEU A 145 -5.96 1.40 4.82
C LEU A 145 -6.13 2.72 4.08
N LEU A 146 -6.03 2.66 2.75
CA LEU A 146 -6.27 3.82 1.89
C LEU A 146 -7.67 3.74 1.28
N LYS A 147 -8.39 4.86 1.24
CA LYS A 147 -9.72 4.98 0.61
C LYS A 147 -9.79 6.16 -0.36
N VAL A 148 -10.75 6.12 -1.28
CA VAL A 148 -11.16 7.31 -2.04
C VAL A 148 -11.72 8.35 -1.06
N PRO A 149 -11.39 9.66 -1.21
CA PRO A 149 -11.94 10.70 -0.34
C PRO A 149 -13.47 10.70 -0.37
N GLY A 150 -14.12 10.75 0.80
CA GLY A 150 -15.58 10.79 0.91
C GLY A 150 -16.29 9.43 0.87
N ALA A 151 -15.55 8.33 0.88
CA ALA A 151 -16.12 6.99 1.09
C ALA A 151 -16.48 6.80 2.58
N ALA A 152 -17.75 7.01 2.92
CA ALA A 152 -18.32 6.75 4.25
C ALA A 152 -18.24 5.26 4.64
#